data_AF-A0A0S2F418-F1
#
_entry.id   AF-A0A0S2F418-F1
#
_cell.length_a   1.000
_cell.length_b   1.000
_cell.length_c   1.000
_cell.angle_alpha   90.00
_cell.angle_beta   90.00
_cell.angle_gamma   90.00
#
_symmetry.space_group_name_H-M   'P 1'
#
loop_
_entity.id
_entity.type
_entity.pdbx_description
1 polymer ?
#
loop_
_entity_poly.entity_id
_entity_poly.type
_entity_poly.pdbx_seq_one_letter_code
_entity_poly.pdbx_strand_id
1 'polypeptide(L)'
;MSSTPMTPEPSELDTARTAPAGWWRRNALWLLGTLVLGAWAIYAPYREALQAYQNRHPSHAIDVRKGEWAQYEGARWRLVSAEALAPRDPRIGGPLRKDAGVLLLQFEVIADSGTQAKALDLCKGQVSDAQGRLWDANPIGVPRLSGAKLPNTCGSGYDAQYKSIIALPGRPFRFQHAYLLPRTQRLEGLQARIDLRNSQTSKGRYLRFAL
;
A
#
# COMPACT_ATOMS: atom_id res chain seq x y z
N MET A 1 -85.89 -65.12 18.54
CA MET A 1 -85.22 -64.09 19.35
C MET A 1 -83.89 -64.66 19.80
N SER A 2 -82.82 -64.37 19.06
CA SER A 2 -81.44 -64.69 19.44
C SER A 2 -80.56 -63.55 18.94
N SER A 3 -79.97 -62.86 19.90
CA SER A 3 -79.21 -61.62 19.72
C SER A 3 -77.83 -61.92 19.13
N THR A 4 -77.53 -61.33 17.98
CA THR A 4 -76.20 -61.34 17.37
C THR A 4 -75.30 -60.37 18.13
N PRO A 5 -74.11 -60.78 18.62
CA PRO A 5 -73.17 -59.85 19.23
C PRO A 5 -72.44 -59.07 18.13
N MET A 6 -72.49 -57.75 18.27
CA MET A 6 -71.84 -56.75 17.44
C MET A 6 -70.31 -56.85 17.62
N THR A 7 -69.59 -57.19 16.56
CA THR A 7 -68.13 -57.16 16.52
C THR A 7 -67.68 -55.69 16.49
N PRO A 8 -66.80 -55.22 17.39
CA PRO A 8 -66.24 -53.88 17.27
C PRO A 8 -65.29 -53.83 16.06
N GLU A 9 -65.59 -52.87 15.20
CA GLU A 9 -64.82 -52.43 14.05
C GLU A 9 -63.38 -52.06 14.48
N PRO A 10 -62.32 -52.48 13.77
CA PRO A 10 -60.97 -52.05 14.09
C PRO A 10 -60.85 -50.55 13.84
N SER A 11 -60.66 -49.79 14.91
CA SER A 11 -60.36 -48.37 14.85
C SER A 11 -59.07 -48.15 14.05
N GLU A 12 -59.19 -47.74 12.79
CA GLU A 12 -58.11 -47.07 12.05
C GLU A 12 -57.86 -45.71 12.71
N LEU A 13 -57.10 -45.72 13.80
CA LEU A 13 -56.52 -44.50 14.36
C LEU A 13 -55.33 -44.10 13.52
N ASP A 14 -55.63 -43.32 12.49
CA ASP A 14 -54.84 -42.22 11.93
C ASP A 14 -53.34 -42.30 12.27
N THR A 15 -52.60 -43.05 11.46
CA THR A 15 -51.18 -42.73 11.28
C THR A 15 -51.17 -41.39 10.56
N ALA A 16 -51.03 -40.31 11.32
CA ALA A 16 -50.74 -38.99 10.77
C ALA A 16 -49.49 -39.11 9.89
N ARG A 17 -49.69 -39.38 8.59
CA ARG A 17 -48.66 -39.33 7.56
C ARG A 17 -48.23 -37.88 7.52
N THR A 18 -47.19 -37.57 8.28
CA THR A 18 -46.42 -36.35 8.12
C THR A 18 -46.05 -36.29 6.64
N ALA A 19 -46.60 -35.30 5.93
CA ALA A 19 -46.34 -35.13 4.50
C ALA A 19 -44.82 -35.23 4.29
N PRO A 20 -44.34 -36.07 3.34
CA PRO A 20 -42.93 -36.35 3.20
C PRO A 20 -42.19 -35.01 3.05
N ALA A 21 -41.29 -34.71 3.99
CA ALA A 21 -40.54 -33.45 3.96
C ALA A 21 -39.99 -33.24 2.55
N GLY A 22 -40.38 -32.12 1.91
CA GLY A 22 -39.99 -31.83 0.53
C GLY A 22 -38.47 -31.90 0.38
N TRP A 23 -37.98 -32.31 -0.80
CA TRP A 23 -36.55 -32.51 -1.08
C TRP A 23 -35.67 -31.34 -0.57
N TRP A 24 -36.16 -30.10 -0.72
CA TRP A 24 -35.53 -28.89 -0.21
C TRP A 24 -35.31 -28.87 1.30
N ARG A 25 -36.28 -29.33 2.10
CA ARG A 25 -36.15 -29.39 3.57
C ARG A 25 -35.14 -30.46 4.00
N ARG A 26 -35.11 -31.60 3.31
CA ARG A 26 -34.13 -32.66 3.56
C ARG A 26 -32.70 -32.24 3.22
N ASN A 27 -32.54 -31.40 2.20
CA ASN A 27 -31.24 -30.93 1.74
C ASN A 27 -30.88 -29.52 2.23
N ALA A 28 -31.67 -28.91 3.11
CA ALA A 28 -31.49 -27.51 3.51
C ALA A 28 -30.10 -27.25 4.09
N LEU A 29 -29.58 -28.16 4.92
CA LEU A 29 -28.23 -28.07 5.49
C LEU A 29 -27.14 -28.15 4.40
N TRP A 30 -27.31 -29.04 3.41
CA TRP A 30 -26.37 -29.17 2.30
C TRP A 30 -26.39 -27.94 1.39
N LEU A 31 -27.58 -27.37 1.14
CA LEU A 31 -27.75 -26.14 0.37
C LEU A 31 -27.16 -24.92 1.08
N LEU A 32 -27.32 -24.81 2.40
CA LEU A 32 -26.66 -23.78 3.19
C LEU A 32 -25.14 -23.96 3.16
N GLY A 33 -24.64 -25.19 3.33
CA GLY A 33 -23.21 -25.49 3.25
C GLY A 33 -22.62 -25.13 1.90
N THR A 34 -23.28 -25.50 0.80
CA THR A 34 -22.85 -25.18 -0.56
C THR A 34 -22.95 -23.69 -0.86
N LEU A 35 -23.96 -22.98 -0.36
CA LEU A 35 -24.07 -21.53 -0.48
C LEU A 35 -22.89 -20.83 0.23
N VAL A 36 -22.59 -21.24 1.47
CA VAL A 36 -21.48 -20.68 2.24
C VAL A 36 -20.15 -20.98 1.57
N LEU A 37 -19.92 -22.22 1.14
CA LEU A 37 -18.69 -22.61 0.45
C LEU A 37 -18.55 -21.90 -0.91
N GLY A 38 -19.63 -21.77 -1.66
CA GLY A 38 -19.65 -21.04 -2.94
C GLY A 38 -19.36 -19.55 -2.75
N ALA A 39 -19.98 -18.91 -1.76
CA ALA A 39 -19.69 -17.52 -1.42
C ALA A 39 -18.23 -17.35 -0.96
N TRP A 40 -17.71 -18.26 -0.14
CA TRP A 40 -16.32 -18.24 0.31
C TRP A 40 -15.32 -18.44 -0.83
N ALA A 41 -15.61 -19.35 -1.77
CA ALA A 41 -14.78 -19.62 -2.94
C ALA A 41 -14.63 -18.40 -3.86
N ILE A 42 -15.59 -17.46 -3.85
CA ILE A 42 -15.51 -16.19 -4.57
C ILE A 42 -14.85 -15.12 -3.69
N TYR A 43 -15.21 -15.05 -2.41
CA TYR A 43 -14.77 -14.00 -1.49
C TYR A 43 -13.27 -14.07 -1.19
N ALA A 44 -12.73 -15.26 -0.92
CA ALA A 44 -11.32 -15.45 -0.59
C ALA A 44 -10.36 -14.96 -1.70
N PRO A 45 -10.47 -15.41 -2.97
CA PRO A 45 -9.59 -14.94 -4.03
C PRO A 45 -9.81 -13.45 -4.35
N TYR A 46 -11.05 -12.95 -4.24
CA TYR A 46 -11.32 -11.52 -4.41
C TYR A 46 -10.57 -10.68 -3.37
N ARG A 47 -10.59 -11.10 -2.10
CA ARG A 47 -9.87 -10.43 -1.01
C ARG A 47 -8.37 -10.44 -1.21
N GLU A 48 -7.80 -11.57 -1.62
CA GLU A 48 -6.38 -11.70 -1.95
C GLU A 48 -5.98 -10.82 -3.13
N ALA A 49 -6.79 -10.81 -4.20
CA ALA A 49 -6.57 -9.97 -5.37
C ALA A 49 -6.63 -8.48 -5.02
N LEU A 50 -7.60 -8.07 -4.19
CA LEU A 50 -7.71 -6.69 -3.71
C LEU A 50 -6.49 -6.29 -2.87
N GLN A 51 -6.02 -7.17 -1.97
CA GLN A 51 -4.83 -6.91 -1.17
C GLN A 51 -3.57 -6.82 -2.04
N ALA A 52 -3.41 -7.72 -3.01
CA ALA A 52 -2.31 -7.69 -3.98
C ALA A 52 -2.35 -6.41 -4.83
N TYR A 53 -3.53 -5.98 -5.25
CA TYR A 53 -3.73 -4.73 -5.97
C TYR A 53 -3.33 -3.52 -5.13
N GLN A 54 -3.82 -3.43 -3.88
CA GLN A 54 -3.48 -2.32 -2.96
C GLN A 54 -1.99 -2.25 -2.63
N ASN A 55 -1.32 -3.40 -2.52
CA ASN A 55 0.13 -3.47 -2.29
C ASN A 55 0.94 -2.97 -3.48
N ARG A 56 0.42 -3.12 -4.71
CA ARG A 56 1.06 -2.64 -5.96
C ARG A 56 0.68 -1.21 -6.31
N HIS A 57 -0.55 -0.80 -5.96
CA HIS A 57 -1.14 0.48 -6.28
C HIS A 57 -1.71 1.17 -5.03
N PRO A 58 -0.85 1.65 -4.12
CA PRO A 58 -1.31 2.39 -2.94
C PRO A 58 -2.12 3.63 -3.35
N SER A 59 -3.33 3.75 -2.81
CA SER A 59 -4.33 4.77 -3.15
C SER A 59 -4.75 5.64 -1.96
N HIS A 60 -4.36 5.29 -0.73
CA HIS A 60 -4.76 6.00 0.48
C HIS A 60 -3.66 6.95 0.96
N ALA A 61 -3.78 8.24 0.64
CA ALA A 61 -2.81 9.24 1.08
C ALA A 61 -2.89 9.49 2.58
N ILE A 62 -1.73 9.62 3.21
CA ILE A 62 -1.53 10.25 4.51
C ILE A 62 -0.91 11.61 4.22
N ASP A 63 -1.72 12.66 4.30
CA ASP A 63 -1.27 14.01 4.00
C ASP A 63 -0.35 14.54 5.11
N VAL A 64 0.81 15.04 4.71
CA VAL A 64 1.83 15.61 5.58
C VAL A 64 2.11 17.03 5.13
N ARG A 65 1.98 17.98 6.05
CA ARG A 65 2.31 19.38 5.78
C ARG A 65 3.83 19.55 5.67
N LYS A 66 4.22 20.62 4.99
CA LYS A 66 5.64 20.97 4.80
C LYS A 66 6.33 21.13 6.16
N GLY A 67 7.43 20.40 6.35
CA GLY A 67 8.23 20.44 7.59
C GLY A 67 7.67 19.64 8.78
N GLU A 68 6.48 19.05 8.65
CA GLU A 68 5.90 18.22 9.71
C GLU A 68 6.38 16.76 9.67
N TRP A 69 6.29 16.11 10.82
CA TRP A 69 6.54 14.68 10.96
C TRP A 69 5.24 13.88 10.81
N ALA A 70 5.31 12.74 10.14
CA ALA A 70 4.20 11.79 10.06
C ALA A 70 4.64 10.37 10.42
N GLN A 71 3.79 9.67 11.17
CA GLN A 71 3.99 8.27 11.53
C GLN A 71 3.54 7.37 10.38
N TYR A 72 4.44 6.49 9.91
CA TYR A 72 4.14 5.55 8.83
C TYR A 72 5.10 4.35 8.89
N GLU A 73 4.53 3.15 8.91
CA GLU A 73 5.27 1.87 8.83
C GLU A 73 6.42 1.74 9.84
N GLY A 74 6.14 2.02 11.13
CA GLY A 74 7.13 1.88 12.20
C GLY A 74 8.26 2.92 12.18
N ALA A 75 8.03 4.06 11.52
CA ALA A 75 8.95 5.18 11.56
C ALA A 75 8.22 6.51 11.46
N ARG A 76 8.90 7.57 11.88
CA ARG A 76 8.49 8.96 11.65
C ARG A 76 9.24 9.50 10.45
N TRP A 77 8.51 10.11 9.53
CA TRP A 77 9.03 10.63 8.26
C TRP A 77 8.77 12.12 8.16
N ARG A 78 9.71 12.83 7.53
CA ARG A 78 9.57 14.25 7.22
C ARG A 78 10.28 14.59 5.93
N LEU A 79 9.66 15.45 5.13
CA LEU A 79 10.32 16.15 4.04
C LEU A 79 11.13 17.33 4.61
N VAL A 80 12.44 17.28 4.47
CA VAL A 80 13.37 18.29 5.00
C VAL A 80 13.55 19.43 4.00
N SER A 81 13.75 19.10 2.73
CA SER A 81 13.95 20.10 1.67
C SER A 81 13.41 19.62 0.33
N ALA A 82 13.00 20.58 -0.48
CA ALA A 82 12.60 20.40 -1.86
C ALA A 82 13.24 21.50 -2.70
N GLU A 83 14.06 21.12 -3.68
CA GLU A 83 14.85 22.05 -4.47
C GLU A 83 14.78 21.69 -5.95
N ALA A 84 14.28 22.61 -6.77
CA ALA A 84 14.36 22.51 -8.22
C ALA A 84 15.69 23.11 -8.69
N LEU A 85 16.55 22.29 -9.32
CA LEU A 85 17.83 22.75 -9.85
C LEU A 85 17.63 23.51 -11.15
N ALA A 86 18.39 24.59 -11.31
CA ALA A 86 18.45 25.29 -12.58
C ALA A 86 19.10 24.39 -13.66
N PRO A 87 18.73 24.52 -14.95
CA PRO A 87 19.26 23.69 -16.04
C PRO A 87 20.77 23.72 -16.25
N ARG A 88 21.47 24.73 -15.71
CA ARG A 88 22.92 24.87 -15.74
C ARG A 88 23.50 24.97 -14.32
N ASP A 89 22.80 24.42 -13.34
CA ASP A 89 23.27 24.37 -11.98
C ASP A 89 24.62 23.62 -11.95
N PRO A 90 25.66 24.18 -11.30
CA PRO A 90 26.99 23.57 -11.25
C PRO A 90 27.00 22.19 -10.57
N ARG A 91 25.94 21.84 -9.84
CA ARG A 91 25.77 20.51 -9.26
C ARG A 91 25.43 19.44 -10.29
N ILE A 92 24.95 19.83 -11.47
CA ILE A 92 24.58 18.90 -12.53
C ILE A 92 25.83 18.53 -13.34
N GLY A 93 26.37 17.34 -13.07
CA GLY A 93 27.47 16.74 -13.80
C GLY A 93 26.97 15.94 -15.00
N GLY A 94 27.27 16.45 -16.19
CA GLY A 94 26.98 15.77 -17.46
C GLY A 94 25.73 16.29 -18.18
N PRO A 95 25.34 15.65 -19.29
CA PRO A 95 24.26 16.13 -20.13
C PRO A 95 22.89 15.93 -19.45
N LEU A 96 22.06 16.98 -19.49
CA LEU A 96 20.64 16.93 -19.13
C LEU A 96 19.81 17.23 -20.39
N ARG A 97 18.70 16.52 -20.59
CA ARG A 97 17.78 16.80 -21.70
C ARG A 97 17.26 18.24 -21.61
N LYS A 98 17.15 18.93 -22.76
CA LYS A 98 16.80 20.36 -22.84
C LYS A 98 15.43 20.71 -22.23
N ASP A 99 14.51 19.75 -22.25
CA ASP A 99 13.14 19.80 -21.74
C ASP A 99 12.99 19.23 -20.32
N ALA A 100 14.08 18.75 -19.70
CA ALA A 100 14.06 18.19 -18.35
C ALA A 100 14.59 19.19 -17.32
N GLY A 101 14.00 19.16 -16.13
CA GLY A 101 14.51 19.76 -14.89
C GLY A 101 14.81 18.68 -13.86
N VAL A 102 15.72 18.98 -12.93
CA VAL A 102 16.04 18.09 -11.80
C VAL A 102 15.38 18.64 -10.55
N LEU A 103 14.62 17.80 -9.86
CA LEU A 103 14.09 18.08 -8.53
C LEU A 103 14.82 17.21 -7.51
N LEU A 104 15.37 17.82 -6.47
CA LEU A 104 15.95 17.14 -5.32
C LEU A 104 15.04 17.25 -4.12
N LEU A 105 14.67 16.10 -3.55
CA LEU A 105 13.93 16.01 -2.30
C LEU A 105 14.79 15.32 -1.25
N GLN A 106 15.00 15.97 -0.12
CA GLN A 106 15.66 15.36 1.03
C GLN A 106 14.63 15.01 2.09
N PHE A 107 14.75 13.80 2.60
CA PHE A 107 13.88 13.28 3.64
C PHE A 107 14.70 12.91 4.86
N GLU A 108 14.03 12.92 6.00
CA GLU A 108 14.54 12.40 7.25
C GLU A 108 13.55 11.36 7.79
N VAL A 109 14.10 10.23 8.24
CA VAL A 109 13.33 9.17 8.88
C VAL A 109 13.94 8.85 10.24
N ILE A 110 13.07 8.64 11.23
CA ILE A 110 13.46 8.14 12.55
C ILE A 110 12.74 6.81 12.74
N ALA A 111 13.48 5.72 12.72
CA ALA A 111 12.95 4.38 12.94
C ALA A 111 12.48 4.22 14.39
N ASP A 112 11.34 3.57 14.61
CA ASP A 112 10.89 3.17 15.94
C ASP A 112 11.64 1.93 16.42
N SER A 113 11.45 1.59 17.70
CA SER A 113 11.95 0.33 18.25
C SER A 113 11.37 -0.86 17.49
N GLY A 114 12.22 -1.79 17.07
CA GLY A 114 11.83 -2.99 16.31
C GLY A 114 11.78 -2.82 14.80
N THR A 115 11.85 -1.59 14.27
CA THR A 115 11.86 -1.34 12.82
C THR A 115 13.25 -1.56 12.24
N GLN A 116 13.34 -2.47 11.27
CA GLN A 116 14.60 -2.79 10.59
C GLN A 116 14.84 -1.84 9.41
N ALA A 117 16.10 -1.44 9.19
CA ALA A 117 16.52 -0.64 8.03
C ALA A 117 16.02 -1.23 6.69
N LYS A 118 16.12 -2.55 6.52
CA LYS A 118 15.66 -3.24 5.30
C LYS A 118 14.15 -3.09 5.03
N ALA A 119 13.34 -2.96 6.08
CA ALA A 119 11.91 -2.70 5.92
C ALA A 119 11.67 -1.29 5.37
N LEU A 120 12.46 -0.30 5.81
CA LEU A 120 12.42 1.06 5.30
C LEU A 120 12.94 1.16 3.85
N ASP A 121 13.90 0.31 3.46
CA ASP A 121 14.41 0.24 2.08
C ASP A 121 13.38 -0.28 1.06
N LEU A 122 12.23 -0.78 1.50
CA LEU A 122 11.07 -1.04 0.62
C LEU A 122 10.43 0.25 0.09
N CYS A 123 10.84 1.41 0.62
CA CYS A 123 10.33 2.68 0.18
C CYS A 123 10.54 2.89 -1.32
N LYS A 124 9.60 3.60 -1.92
CA LYS A 124 9.77 4.19 -3.24
C LYS A 124 9.35 5.65 -3.17
N GLY A 125 10.24 6.51 -3.64
CA GLY A 125 9.93 7.90 -3.86
C GLY A 125 9.26 8.11 -5.20
N GLN A 126 8.19 8.90 -5.21
CA GLN A 126 7.54 9.40 -6.40
C GLN A 126 7.21 10.88 -6.24
N VAL A 127 7.02 11.59 -7.35
CA VAL A 127 6.41 12.91 -7.36
C VAL A 127 5.17 12.83 -8.23
N SER A 128 4.07 13.43 -7.78
CA SER A 128 2.85 13.60 -8.57
C SER A 128 2.53 15.07 -8.79
N ASP A 129 1.86 15.38 -9.89
CA ASP A 129 1.20 16.67 -10.10
C ASP A 129 -0.32 16.58 -9.88
N ALA A 130 -1.01 17.72 -10.01
CA ALA A 130 -2.46 17.80 -9.90
C ALA A 130 -3.23 16.99 -10.96
N GLN A 131 -2.58 16.63 -12.08
CA GLN A 131 -3.15 15.80 -13.13
C GLN A 131 -2.94 14.29 -12.88
N GLY A 132 -2.26 13.92 -11.78
CA GLY A 132 -1.99 12.53 -11.42
C GLY A 132 -0.84 11.90 -12.20
N ARG A 133 -0.06 12.68 -12.96
CA ARG A 133 1.17 12.16 -13.59
C ARG A 133 2.19 11.85 -12.50
N LEU A 134 2.93 10.76 -12.65
CA LEU A 134 3.89 10.27 -11.66
C LEU A 134 5.30 10.19 -12.25
N TRP A 135 6.27 10.62 -11.46
CA TRP A 135 7.70 10.47 -11.76
C TRP A 135 8.38 9.72 -10.61
N ASP A 136 9.11 8.66 -10.95
CA ASP A 136 9.84 7.86 -9.98
C ASP A 136 11.14 8.55 -9.53
N ALA A 137 11.56 8.28 -8.30
CA ALA A 137 12.85 8.69 -7.77
C ALA A 137 14.01 7.95 -8.46
N ASN A 138 15.11 8.66 -8.62
CA ASN A 138 16.40 8.20 -9.13
C ASN A 138 16.31 7.41 -10.46
N PRO A 139 15.62 7.92 -11.50
CA PRO A 139 15.56 7.21 -12.78
C PRO A 139 16.95 7.12 -13.43
N ILE A 140 17.14 6.13 -14.30
CA ILE A 140 18.42 5.82 -14.97
C ILE A 140 19.00 7.01 -15.76
N GLY A 141 18.18 8.01 -16.11
CA GLY A 141 18.62 9.23 -16.82
C GLY A 141 19.07 10.39 -15.93
N VAL A 142 19.07 10.27 -14.59
CA VAL A 142 19.50 11.37 -13.70
C VAL A 142 20.99 11.64 -13.94
N PRO A 143 21.39 12.89 -14.24
CA PRO A 143 22.80 13.24 -14.39
C PRO A 143 23.54 13.05 -13.06
N ARG A 144 24.86 12.95 -13.10
CA ARG A 144 25.64 12.81 -11.87
C ARG A 144 25.52 14.09 -11.05
N LEU A 145 24.92 14.01 -9.87
CA LEU A 145 24.77 15.17 -9.00
C LEU A 145 25.97 15.31 -8.06
N SER A 146 26.53 16.52 -7.95
CA SER A 146 27.49 16.89 -6.92
C SER A 146 26.79 17.61 -5.76
N GLY A 147 27.45 17.68 -4.60
CA GLY A 147 26.87 18.24 -3.36
C GLY A 147 26.78 17.21 -2.24
N ALA A 148 25.72 17.33 -1.42
CA ALA A 148 25.51 16.45 -0.27
C ALA A 148 25.38 14.99 -0.72
N LYS A 149 26.34 14.15 -0.30
CA LYS A 149 26.33 12.70 -0.55
C LYS A 149 25.43 12.01 0.48
N LEU A 150 24.13 12.13 0.28
CA LEU A 150 23.14 11.38 1.03
C LEU A 150 22.80 10.06 0.31
N PRO A 151 22.48 8.98 1.05
CA PRO A 151 21.89 7.78 0.49
C PRO A 151 20.69 8.08 -0.40
N ASN A 152 20.47 7.23 -1.39
CA ASN A 152 19.31 7.29 -2.29
C ASN A 152 18.24 6.24 -1.95
N THR A 153 18.42 5.53 -0.83
CA THR A 153 17.56 4.53 -0.21
C THR A 153 17.17 4.99 1.19
N CYS A 154 16.02 4.55 1.72
CA CYS A 154 15.43 5.18 2.90
C CYS A 154 15.91 4.62 4.24
N GLY A 155 16.44 3.40 4.29
CA GLY A 155 16.83 2.72 5.52
C GLY A 155 18.31 2.38 5.61
N SER A 156 18.99 2.23 4.48
CA SER A 156 20.43 1.96 4.44
C SER A 156 21.10 2.75 3.32
N GLY A 157 22.42 2.69 3.22
CA GLY A 157 23.18 3.24 2.10
C GLY A 157 24.63 3.50 2.48
N TYR A 158 25.24 4.44 1.76
CA TYR A 158 26.63 4.84 1.99
C TYR A 158 26.73 6.34 2.25
N ASP A 159 27.61 6.72 3.17
CA ASP A 159 27.95 8.13 3.42
C ASP A 159 28.95 8.68 2.40
N ALA A 160 29.41 9.91 2.63
CA ALA A 160 30.35 10.60 1.75
C ALA A 160 31.72 9.91 1.62
N GLN A 161 32.08 9.09 2.60
CA GLN A 161 33.32 8.32 2.72
C GLN A 161 33.15 6.86 2.31
N TYR A 162 32.01 6.51 1.69
CA TYR A 162 31.66 5.14 1.29
C TYR A 162 31.55 4.17 2.45
N LYS A 163 31.29 4.65 3.67
CA LYS A 163 30.97 3.79 4.80
C LYS A 163 29.50 3.45 4.78
N SER A 164 29.21 2.17 5.00
CA SER A 164 27.83 1.70 5.14
C SER A 164 27.18 2.38 6.35
N ILE A 165 26.03 2.98 6.14
CA ILE A 165 25.19 3.58 7.18
C ILE A 165 23.79 2.98 7.12
N ILE A 166 23.16 2.86 8.28
CA ILE A 166 21.81 2.32 8.43
C ILE A 166 20.99 3.21 9.36
N ALA A 167 19.68 3.24 9.13
CA ALA A 167 18.72 3.86 10.02
C ALA A 167 18.64 3.05 11.31
N LEU A 168 19.11 3.67 12.40
CA LEU A 168 19.05 3.08 13.74
C LEU A 168 17.81 3.59 14.48
N PRO A 169 17.15 2.76 15.29
CA PRO A 169 16.02 3.19 16.11
C PRO A 169 16.32 4.44 16.93
N GLY A 170 15.38 5.39 16.90
CA GLY A 170 15.48 6.67 17.61
C GLY A 170 16.48 7.68 17.04
N ARG A 171 17.24 7.34 15.99
CA ARG A 171 18.22 8.24 15.36
C ARG A 171 17.71 8.74 14.01
N PRO A 172 17.90 10.03 13.69
CA PRO A 172 17.57 10.55 12.36
C PRO A 172 18.51 9.94 11.31
N PHE A 173 17.90 9.44 10.24
CA PHE A 173 18.57 9.00 9.03
C PHE A 173 18.10 9.87 7.87
N ARG A 174 19.05 10.43 7.11
CA ARG A 174 18.75 11.33 5.99
C ARG A 174 19.08 10.64 4.67
N PHE A 175 18.19 10.82 3.71
CA PHE A 175 18.36 10.33 2.35
C PHE A 175 17.82 11.37 1.35
N GLN A 176 18.23 11.23 0.09
CA GLN A 176 17.86 12.15 -0.97
C GLN A 176 17.37 11.38 -2.19
N HIS A 177 16.26 11.84 -2.76
CA HIS A 177 15.75 11.38 -4.03
C HIS A 177 15.88 12.49 -5.08
N ALA A 178 16.39 12.12 -6.26
CA ALA A 178 16.43 12.98 -7.43
C ALA A 178 15.33 12.57 -8.42
N TYR A 179 14.65 13.55 -9.02
CA TYR A 179 13.59 13.32 -9.99
C TYR A 179 13.89 14.09 -11.27
N LEU A 180 13.49 13.51 -12.41
CA LEU A 180 13.46 14.20 -13.69
C LEU A 180 12.02 14.58 -14.03
N LEU A 181 11.77 15.88 -14.11
CA LEU A 181 10.46 16.44 -14.42
C LEU A 181 10.56 17.23 -15.74
N PRO A 182 9.44 17.46 -16.45
CA PRO A 182 9.40 18.49 -17.47
C PRO A 182 9.85 19.83 -16.88
N ARG A 183 10.70 20.57 -17.59
CA ARG A 183 11.29 21.85 -17.14
C ARG A 183 10.24 22.93 -16.85
N THR A 184 9.03 22.79 -17.39
CA THR A 184 7.91 23.69 -17.12
C THR A 184 7.24 23.46 -15.77
N GLN A 185 7.52 22.32 -15.10
CA GLN A 185 6.94 22.05 -13.79
C GLN A 185 7.53 22.99 -12.74
N ARG A 186 6.64 23.58 -11.95
CA ARG A 186 6.99 24.34 -10.75
C ARG A 186 6.76 23.48 -9.52
N LEU A 187 7.35 23.86 -8.39
CA LEU A 187 7.15 23.12 -7.13
C LEU A 187 5.69 23.22 -6.67
N GLU A 188 5.05 24.38 -6.89
CA GLU A 188 3.66 24.59 -6.52
C GLU A 188 2.75 23.61 -7.26
N GLY A 189 1.94 22.87 -6.50
CA GLY A 189 1.03 21.87 -7.04
C GLY A 189 1.66 20.49 -7.27
N LEU A 190 2.97 20.33 -7.03
CA LEU A 190 3.60 19.02 -6.92
C LEU A 190 3.46 18.46 -5.52
N GLN A 191 3.44 17.13 -5.45
CA GLN A 191 3.35 16.37 -4.22
C GLN A 191 4.41 15.28 -4.23
N ALA A 192 5.24 15.23 -3.20
CA ALA A 192 6.12 14.10 -2.99
C ALA A 192 5.36 12.94 -2.36
N ARG A 193 5.66 11.74 -2.81
CA ARG A 193 5.06 10.49 -2.35
C ARG A 193 6.15 9.54 -1.87
N ILE A 194 5.94 8.96 -0.69
CA ILE A 194 6.71 7.82 -0.19
C ILE A 194 5.73 6.67 0.07
N ASP A 195 5.90 5.56 -0.63
CA ASP A 195 5.20 4.30 -0.34
C ASP A 195 6.19 3.17 -0.07
N LEU A 196 5.87 2.27 0.88
CA LEU A 196 6.65 1.05 1.10
C LEU A 196 6.06 -0.08 0.25
N ARG A 197 6.65 -0.31 -0.93
CA ARG A 197 6.18 -1.34 -1.85
C ARG A 197 6.30 -2.72 -1.22
N ASN A 198 5.29 -3.55 -1.43
CA ASN A 198 5.21 -4.90 -0.86
C ASN A 198 5.19 -4.95 0.69
N SER A 199 4.97 -3.81 1.37
CA SER A 199 4.67 -3.84 2.79
C SER A 199 3.30 -4.48 3.02
N GLN A 200 3.28 -5.52 3.85
CA GLN A 200 2.04 -6.19 4.26
C GLN A 200 1.23 -5.35 5.27
N THR A 201 1.85 -4.36 5.91
CA THR A 201 1.25 -3.52 6.95
C THR A 201 0.70 -2.20 6.43
N SER A 202 1.19 -1.73 5.27
CA SER A 202 0.79 -0.46 4.67
C SER A 202 -0.67 -0.39 4.23
N LYS A 203 -1.27 -1.53 3.85
CA LYS A 203 -2.69 -1.64 3.41
C LYS A 203 -3.06 -0.60 2.34
N GLY A 204 -2.19 -0.38 1.36
CA GLY A 204 -2.39 0.60 0.29
C GLY A 204 -2.27 2.07 0.71
N ARG A 205 -1.73 2.35 1.91
CA ARG A 205 -1.42 3.70 2.37
C ARG A 205 -0.06 4.18 1.89
N TYR A 206 0.08 5.48 1.70
CA TYR A 206 1.35 6.13 1.36
C TYR A 206 1.42 7.53 1.99
N LEU A 207 2.62 8.06 2.18
CA LEU A 207 2.83 9.44 2.64
C LEU A 207 2.77 10.40 1.45
N ARG A 208 2.08 11.53 1.63
CA ARG A 208 1.97 12.59 0.62
C ARG A 208 2.38 13.93 1.22
N PHE A 209 3.45 14.52 0.71
CA PHE A 209 3.98 15.80 1.15
C PHE A 209 3.73 16.86 0.10
N ALA A 210 3.16 18.00 0.48
CA ALA A 210 3.13 19.17 -0.40
C ALA A 210 4.54 19.77 -0.55
N LEU A 211 4.90 20.18 -1.77
CA LEU A 211 6.20 20.80 -2.10
C LEU A 211 6.17 22.33 -1.98
#